data_AF-A0A934NVT1-F1
#
_entry.id   AF-A0A934NVT1-F1
#
_cell.length_a   1.000
_cell.length_b   1.000
_cell.length_c   1.000
_cell.angle_alpha   90.00
_cell.angle_beta   90.00
_cell.angle_gamma   90.00
#
_symmetry.space_group_name_H-M   'P 1'
#
loop_
_entity.id
_entity.type
_entity.pdbx_description
1 polymer ?
#
loop_
_entity_poly.entity_id
_entity_poly.type
_entity_poly.pdbx_seq_one_letter_code
_entity_poly.pdbx_strand_id
1 'polypeptide(L)'
;MTVAFVGCATALAAPVATAAPEGQRIVLLVPGQEPVPGTTSLDQYKGLDVKLTALGYTVYPVPTGGLDLVKESQQIKAAADRATAGVEVESLSIVAHSYGGLNSRNYLKNLGGADIVDNYIAIGSPQYGTPGGCLQLPGFGFDGCPFTQFMADLNKGDDTSGAAKYYSIRSAEEMADGRLDGGQCRVTPIPNLAHIVEPSDERVQNAVVAALDGSCDGQFVTDADGSITWDKTVFPANGGRGI
;
A
#
# COMPACT_ATOMS: atom_id res chain seq x y z
N MET A 1 -63.60 -38.05 41.39
CA MET A 1 -62.21 -38.46 41.09
C MET A 1 -61.85 -37.87 39.75
N THR A 2 -61.08 -36.79 39.74
CA THR A 2 -60.69 -36.09 38.49
C THR A 2 -59.17 -36.16 38.41
N VAL A 3 -58.66 -36.88 37.41
CA VAL A 3 -57.22 -37.07 37.19
C VAL A 3 -56.74 -35.93 36.28
N ALA A 4 -55.81 -35.12 36.77
CA ALA A 4 -55.14 -34.08 35.98
C ALA A 4 -53.87 -34.64 35.35
N PHE A 5 -53.81 -34.65 34.01
CA PHE A 5 -52.60 -34.96 33.26
C PHE A 5 -51.74 -33.71 33.10
N VAL A 6 -50.52 -33.76 33.62
CA VAL A 6 -49.48 -32.75 33.39
C VAL A 6 -48.78 -33.09 32.06
N GLY A 7 -49.04 -32.29 31.02
CA GLY A 7 -48.33 -32.40 29.76
C GLY A 7 -46.93 -31.78 29.88
N CYS A 8 -45.89 -32.60 29.69
CA CYS A 8 -44.51 -32.13 29.61
C CYS A 8 -44.25 -31.62 28.19
N ALA A 9 -44.14 -30.31 28.01
CA ALA A 9 -43.77 -29.70 26.75
C ALA A 9 -42.25 -29.75 26.56
N THR A 10 -41.78 -30.55 25.61
CA THR A 10 -40.38 -30.56 25.17
C THR A 10 -40.10 -29.31 24.34
N ALA A 11 -39.26 -28.41 24.85
CA ALA A 11 -38.75 -27.27 24.10
C ALA A 11 -37.75 -27.77 23.04
N LEU A 12 -38.07 -27.57 21.76
CA LEU A 12 -37.14 -27.77 20.66
C LEU A 12 -36.12 -26.63 20.68
N ALA A 13 -34.84 -26.96 20.83
CA ALA A 13 -33.75 -25.99 20.71
C ALA A 13 -33.70 -25.45 19.28
N ALA A 14 -33.76 -24.12 19.14
CA ALA A 14 -33.59 -23.46 17.85
C ALA A 14 -32.16 -23.72 17.33
N PRO A 15 -31.97 -23.89 16.00
CA PRO A 15 -30.63 -24.02 15.45
C PRO A 15 -29.85 -22.74 15.72
N VAL A 16 -28.68 -22.88 16.32
CA VAL A 16 -27.72 -21.77 16.43
C VAL A 16 -27.28 -21.44 15.01
N ALA A 17 -27.61 -20.24 14.55
CA ALA A 17 -27.09 -19.74 13.28
C ALA A 17 -25.56 -19.64 13.40
N THR A 18 -24.85 -20.48 12.65
CA THR A 18 -23.42 -20.29 12.41
C THR A 18 -23.25 -18.92 11.77
N ALA A 19 -22.49 -18.03 12.41
CA ALA A 19 -22.09 -16.76 11.81
C ALA A 19 -21.45 -17.07 10.44
N ALA A 20 -21.84 -16.32 9.40
CA ALA A 20 -21.13 -16.38 8.14
C ALA A 20 -19.62 -16.17 8.40
N PRO A 21 -18.72 -16.84 7.66
CA PRO A 21 -17.30 -16.56 7.77
C PRO A 21 -17.09 -15.04 7.64
N GLU A 22 -16.34 -14.44 8.57
CA GLU A 22 -15.96 -13.04 8.43
C GLU A 22 -15.11 -12.91 7.15
N GLY A 23 -15.39 -11.89 6.33
CA GLY A 23 -14.66 -11.68 5.08
C GLY A 23 -13.16 -11.54 5.34
N GLN A 24 -12.33 -11.88 4.36
CA GLN A 24 -10.89 -11.75 4.52
C GLN A 24 -10.46 -10.29 4.41
N ARG A 25 -9.65 -9.84 5.37
CA ARG A 25 -8.89 -8.59 5.28
C ARG A 25 -7.53 -8.91 4.67
N ILE A 26 -7.34 -8.51 3.42
CA ILE A 26 -6.20 -8.91 2.59
C ILE A 26 -5.19 -7.77 2.51
N VAL A 27 -3.91 -8.08 2.63
CA VAL A 27 -2.81 -7.12 2.42
C VAL A 27 -1.82 -7.65 1.38
N LEU A 28 -1.60 -6.89 0.31
CA LEU A 28 -0.51 -7.15 -0.64
C LEU A 28 0.74 -6.38 -0.21
N LEU A 29 1.88 -7.07 -0.11
CA LEU A 29 3.17 -6.46 0.21
C LEU A 29 4.01 -6.34 -1.07
N VAL A 30 4.32 -5.12 -1.47
CA VAL A 30 4.97 -4.82 -2.76
C VAL A 30 6.35 -4.19 -2.53
N PRO A 31 7.45 -4.91 -2.82
CA PRO A 31 8.82 -4.45 -2.63
C PRO A 31 9.22 -3.38 -3.66
N GLY A 32 10.35 -2.72 -3.37
CA GLY A 32 10.90 -1.64 -4.19
C GLY A 32 11.84 -2.12 -5.30
N GLN A 33 12.63 -1.17 -5.83
CA GLN A 33 13.63 -1.46 -6.84
C GLN A 33 14.78 -2.30 -6.28
N GLU A 34 15.15 -3.32 -7.04
CA GLU A 34 16.24 -4.21 -6.74
C GLU A 34 17.50 -3.86 -7.52
N PRO A 35 18.70 -3.98 -6.92
CA PRO A 35 19.95 -3.74 -7.64
C PRO A 35 20.28 -4.85 -8.65
N VAL A 36 19.63 -6.02 -8.55
CA VAL A 36 19.91 -7.21 -9.37
C VAL A 36 18.59 -7.83 -9.87
N PRO A 37 18.45 -8.14 -11.17
CA PRO A 37 17.27 -8.82 -11.68
C PRO A 37 17.03 -10.17 -11.02
N GLY A 38 15.77 -10.44 -10.70
CA GLY A 38 15.37 -11.70 -10.08
C GLY A 38 15.58 -11.75 -8.56
N THR A 39 16.02 -10.67 -7.92
CA THR A 39 15.97 -10.53 -6.47
C THR A 39 14.69 -9.81 -6.04
N THR A 40 14.48 -9.74 -4.72
CA THR A 40 13.36 -9.04 -4.11
C THR A 40 13.70 -8.67 -2.66
N SER A 41 13.21 -7.52 -2.21
CA SER A 41 13.37 -7.00 -0.84
C SER A 41 12.23 -7.43 0.09
N LEU A 42 11.45 -8.45 -0.29
CA LEU A 42 10.37 -9.01 0.55
C LEU A 42 10.85 -9.46 1.95
N ASP A 43 12.11 -9.84 2.11
CA ASP A 43 12.67 -10.18 3.43
C ASP A 43 12.57 -9.03 4.45
N GLN A 44 12.57 -7.78 3.98
CA GLN A 44 12.42 -6.60 4.85
C GLN A 44 11.02 -6.51 5.46
N TYR A 45 10.02 -7.13 4.83
CA TYR A 45 8.65 -7.13 5.29
C TYR A 45 8.35 -8.20 6.34
N LYS A 46 9.29 -9.09 6.66
CA LYS A 46 9.04 -10.22 7.56
C LYS A 46 8.45 -9.80 8.91
N GLY A 47 8.93 -8.70 9.48
CA GLY A 47 8.38 -8.16 10.73
C GLY A 47 6.94 -7.68 10.58
N LEU A 48 6.64 -6.99 9.48
CA LEU A 48 5.29 -6.52 9.16
C LEU A 48 4.34 -7.68 8.91
N ASP A 49 4.74 -8.68 8.11
CA ASP A 49 3.95 -9.87 7.82
C ASP A 49 3.51 -10.59 9.11
N VAL A 50 4.46 -10.84 10.03
CA VAL A 50 4.15 -11.44 11.33
C VAL A 50 3.15 -10.59 12.12
N LYS A 51 3.32 -9.27 12.14
CA LYS A 51 2.39 -8.35 12.83
C LYS A 51 0.99 -8.38 12.22
N LEU A 52 0.88 -8.27 10.90
CA LEU A 52 -0.40 -8.26 10.19
C LEU A 52 -1.12 -9.61 10.30
N THR A 53 -0.40 -10.72 10.17
CA THR A 53 -0.96 -12.06 10.37
C THR A 53 -1.49 -12.23 11.79
N ALA A 54 -0.76 -11.76 12.81
CA ALA A 54 -1.22 -11.78 14.20
C ALA A 54 -2.47 -10.91 14.46
N LEU A 55 -2.67 -9.87 13.65
CA LEU A 55 -3.87 -9.03 13.67
C LEU A 55 -5.03 -9.59 12.84
N GLY A 56 -4.85 -10.76 12.20
CA GLY A 56 -5.88 -11.45 11.43
C GLY A 56 -6.03 -10.96 9.99
N TYR A 57 -4.97 -10.41 9.40
CA TYR A 57 -4.90 -10.16 7.96
C TYR A 57 -4.39 -11.39 7.21
N THR A 58 -4.91 -11.63 6.01
CA THR A 58 -4.29 -12.55 5.04
C THR A 58 -3.26 -11.77 4.22
N VAL A 59 -1.99 -12.09 4.38
CA VAL A 59 -0.87 -11.35 3.76
C VAL A 59 -0.37 -12.08 2.52
N TYR A 60 -0.26 -11.37 1.40
CA TYR A 60 0.28 -11.87 0.14
C TYR A 60 1.51 -11.05 -0.29
N PRO A 61 2.73 -11.61 -0.20
CA PRO A 61 3.90 -10.98 -0.80
C PRO A 61 3.81 -11.02 -2.33
N VAL A 62 4.09 -9.90 -2.99
CA VAL A 62 4.11 -9.79 -4.45
C VAL A 62 5.58 -9.70 -4.90
N PRO A 63 6.13 -10.71 -5.61
CA PRO A 63 7.55 -10.75 -5.94
C PRO A 63 7.90 -9.85 -7.15
N THR A 64 7.74 -8.54 -7.00
CA THR A 64 8.23 -7.55 -7.96
C THR A 64 9.71 -7.22 -7.70
N GLY A 65 10.41 -6.72 -8.72
CA GLY A 65 11.79 -6.24 -8.61
C GLY A 65 11.94 -4.72 -8.77
N GLY A 66 10.86 -3.99 -9.06
CA GLY A 66 10.88 -2.54 -9.29
C GLY A 66 11.70 -2.15 -10.53
N LEU A 67 11.78 -3.01 -11.55
CA LEU A 67 12.63 -2.81 -12.72
C LEU A 67 11.86 -2.39 -13.98
N ASP A 68 10.70 -2.99 -14.21
CA ASP A 68 9.80 -2.68 -15.31
C ASP A 68 8.43 -2.40 -14.71
N LEU A 69 8.17 -1.13 -14.41
CA LEU A 69 7.03 -0.74 -13.58
C LEU A 69 5.72 -0.98 -14.31
N VAL A 70 5.70 -0.89 -15.65
CA VAL A 70 4.54 -1.20 -16.48
C VAL A 70 4.19 -2.69 -16.35
N LYS A 71 5.16 -3.58 -16.59
CA LYS A 71 4.96 -5.03 -16.49
C LYS A 71 4.62 -5.47 -15.07
N GLU A 72 5.28 -4.90 -14.07
CA GLU A 72 5.06 -5.26 -12.67
C GLU A 72 3.71 -4.77 -12.14
N SER A 73 3.16 -3.69 -12.69
CA SER A 73 1.77 -3.29 -12.40
C SER A 73 0.76 -4.40 -12.77
N GLN A 74 1.00 -5.12 -13.88
CA GLN A 74 0.19 -6.27 -14.26
C GLN A 74 0.41 -7.46 -13.32
N GLN A 75 1.61 -7.61 -12.77
CA GLN A 75 1.89 -8.65 -11.77
C GLN A 75 1.14 -8.38 -10.46
N ILE A 76 1.07 -7.12 -10.04
CA ILE A 76 0.29 -6.68 -8.87
C ILE A 76 -1.20 -6.94 -9.11
N LYS A 77 -1.73 -6.58 -10.29
CA LYS A 77 -3.10 -6.94 -10.67
C LYS A 77 -3.35 -8.44 -10.54
N ALA A 78 -2.48 -9.27 -11.12
CA ALA A 78 -2.64 -10.72 -11.07
C ALA A 78 -2.52 -11.28 -9.65
N ALA A 79 -1.77 -10.63 -8.77
CA ALA A 79 -1.69 -10.97 -7.35
C ALA A 79 -2.99 -10.61 -6.62
N ALA A 80 -3.55 -9.42 -6.85
CA ALA A 80 -4.84 -9.02 -6.33
C ALA A 80 -5.97 -9.97 -6.78
N ASP A 81 -6.03 -10.27 -8.08
CA ASP A 81 -7.02 -11.21 -8.65
C ASP A 81 -6.91 -12.60 -8.00
N ARG A 82 -5.67 -13.09 -7.74
CA ARG A 82 -5.47 -14.38 -7.06
C ARG A 82 -5.82 -14.34 -5.58
N ALA A 83 -5.52 -13.25 -4.89
CA ALA A 83 -5.78 -13.10 -3.46
C ALA A 83 -7.28 -13.05 -3.15
N THR A 84 -8.07 -12.45 -4.05
CA THR A 84 -9.52 -12.30 -3.89
C THR A 84 -10.33 -13.44 -4.52
N ALA A 85 -9.69 -14.33 -5.29
CA ALA A 85 -10.39 -15.41 -5.98
C ALA A 85 -11.03 -16.42 -5.01
N GLY A 86 -12.35 -16.54 -5.06
CA GLY A 86 -13.10 -17.59 -4.35
C GLY A 86 -13.25 -17.36 -2.85
N VAL A 87 -13.01 -16.14 -2.37
CA VAL A 87 -13.16 -15.76 -0.97
C VAL A 87 -14.10 -14.55 -0.86
N GLU A 88 -14.81 -14.43 0.26
CA GLU A 88 -15.46 -13.16 0.60
C GLU A 88 -14.37 -12.19 1.09
N VAL A 89 -14.29 -11.00 0.47
CA VAL A 89 -13.28 -9.99 0.78
C VAL A 89 -13.93 -8.91 1.63
N GLU A 90 -13.44 -8.72 2.85
CA GLU A 90 -13.83 -7.60 3.71
C GLU A 90 -13.07 -6.33 3.33
N SER A 91 -11.77 -6.47 3.05
CA SER A 91 -10.94 -5.38 2.53
C SER A 91 -9.73 -5.89 1.77
N LEU A 92 -9.24 -5.09 0.84
CA LEU A 92 -7.98 -5.30 0.13
C LEU A 92 -7.11 -4.06 0.23
N SER A 93 -5.95 -4.19 0.87
CA SER A 93 -4.97 -3.11 1.02
C SER A 93 -3.67 -3.43 0.31
N ILE A 94 -2.98 -2.42 -0.17
CA ILE A 94 -1.62 -2.54 -0.73
C ILE A 94 -0.68 -1.74 0.15
N VAL A 95 0.38 -2.40 0.63
CA VAL A 95 1.51 -1.76 1.30
C VAL A 95 2.72 -1.90 0.40
N ALA A 96 3.27 -0.77 -0.03
CA ALA A 96 4.29 -0.75 -1.07
C ALA A 96 5.46 0.16 -0.72
N HIS A 97 6.67 -0.25 -1.07
CA HIS A 97 7.90 0.50 -0.77
C HIS A 97 8.56 1.02 -2.05
N SER A 98 9.06 2.26 -2.02
CA SER A 98 9.85 2.84 -3.10
C SER A 98 9.13 2.72 -4.46
N TYR A 99 9.76 2.12 -5.49
CA TYR A 99 9.13 1.88 -6.79
C TYR A 99 7.94 0.91 -6.78
N GLY A 100 7.83 0.08 -5.74
CA GLY A 100 6.60 -0.69 -5.47
C GLY A 100 5.38 0.21 -5.30
N GLY A 101 5.57 1.44 -4.80
CA GLY A 101 4.49 2.42 -4.73
C GLY A 101 4.02 2.86 -6.12
N LEU A 102 4.95 3.03 -7.07
CA LEU A 102 4.64 3.53 -8.42
C LEU A 102 3.88 2.51 -9.26
N ASN A 103 4.35 1.26 -9.30
CA ASN A 103 3.66 0.20 -10.05
C ASN A 103 2.32 -0.20 -9.37
N SER A 104 2.21 -0.10 -8.04
CA SER A 104 0.94 -0.25 -7.33
C SER A 104 -0.04 0.87 -7.67
N ARG A 105 0.40 2.13 -7.68
CA ARG A 105 -0.45 3.26 -8.05
C ARG A 105 -0.90 3.20 -9.52
N ASN A 106 -0.02 2.74 -10.41
CA ASN A 106 -0.39 2.48 -11.79
C ASN A 106 -1.45 1.35 -11.91
N TYR A 107 -1.36 0.31 -11.07
CA TYR A 107 -2.42 -0.70 -10.99
C TYR A 107 -3.77 -0.09 -10.57
N LEU A 108 -3.78 0.74 -9.51
CA LEU A 108 -4.99 1.44 -9.06
C LEU A 108 -5.59 2.29 -10.18
N LYS A 109 -4.77 3.17 -10.76
CA LYS A 109 -5.22 4.20 -11.71
C LYS A 109 -5.59 3.66 -13.09
N ASN A 110 -4.79 2.73 -13.63
CA ASN A 110 -4.85 2.37 -15.04
C ASN A 110 -5.30 0.93 -15.31
N LEU A 111 -5.39 0.08 -14.27
CA LEU A 111 -5.65 -1.36 -14.43
C LEU A 111 -6.83 -1.86 -13.58
N GLY A 112 -7.67 -0.93 -13.09
CA GLY A 112 -8.92 -1.22 -12.38
C GLY A 112 -8.77 -1.50 -10.88
N GLY A 113 -7.59 -1.25 -10.29
CA GLY A 113 -7.41 -1.46 -8.85
C GLY A 113 -8.22 -0.49 -7.99
N ALA A 114 -8.56 0.70 -8.50
CA ALA A 114 -9.37 1.70 -7.80
C ALA A 114 -10.78 1.21 -7.40
N ASP A 115 -11.31 0.17 -8.05
CA ASP A 115 -12.63 -0.38 -7.77
C ASP A 115 -12.65 -1.37 -6.60
N ILE A 116 -11.49 -1.92 -6.22
CA ILE A 116 -11.41 -3.03 -5.24
C ILE A 116 -10.39 -2.82 -4.12
N VAL A 117 -9.46 -1.86 -4.25
CA VAL A 117 -8.46 -1.58 -3.21
C VAL A 117 -9.00 -0.51 -2.26
N ASP A 118 -9.04 -0.82 -0.97
CA ASP A 118 -9.52 0.08 0.08
C ASP A 118 -8.43 1.02 0.60
N ASN A 119 -7.19 0.55 0.69
CA ASN A 119 -6.06 1.34 1.17
C ASN A 119 -4.84 1.17 0.27
N TYR A 120 -4.23 2.29 -0.11
CA TYR A 120 -2.91 2.35 -0.72
C TYR A 120 -1.95 3.02 0.26
N ILE A 121 -1.00 2.25 0.78
CA ILE A 121 -0.04 2.68 1.79
C ILE A 121 1.35 2.66 1.16
N ALA A 122 1.87 3.83 0.84
CA ALA A 122 3.18 4.02 0.24
C ALA A 122 4.23 4.34 1.31
N ILE A 123 5.31 3.55 1.32
CA ILE A 123 6.49 3.71 2.16
C ILE A 123 7.60 4.29 1.28
N GLY A 124 8.08 5.50 1.59
CA GLY A 124 9.20 6.15 0.88
C GLY A 124 9.05 6.25 -0.64
N SER A 125 7.82 6.24 -1.16
CA SER A 125 7.60 6.10 -2.60
C SER A 125 7.71 7.46 -3.29
N PRO A 126 8.57 7.61 -4.32
CA PRO A 126 8.74 8.88 -5.00
C PRO A 126 7.67 9.08 -6.06
N GLN A 127 6.45 9.45 -5.64
CA GLN A 127 5.25 9.43 -6.47
C GLN A 127 5.32 10.19 -7.81
N TYR A 128 6.18 11.21 -7.88
CA TYR A 128 6.43 12.01 -9.09
C TYR A 128 7.77 11.69 -9.77
N GLY A 129 8.40 10.58 -9.40
CA GLY A 129 9.69 10.12 -9.87
C GLY A 129 10.86 10.75 -9.12
N THR A 130 12.08 10.30 -9.43
CA THR A 130 13.31 10.88 -8.90
C THR A 130 14.36 11.09 -9.98
N PRO A 131 15.30 12.04 -9.81
CA PRO A 131 16.47 12.14 -10.67
C PRO A 131 17.27 10.83 -10.74
N GLY A 132 17.29 10.02 -9.67
CA GLY A 132 17.95 8.72 -9.64
C GLY A 132 17.37 7.72 -10.64
N GLY A 133 16.06 7.79 -10.92
CA GLY A 133 15.41 7.01 -11.98
C GLY A 133 15.96 7.33 -13.36
N CYS A 134 16.35 8.59 -13.62
CA CYS A 134 16.91 9.00 -14.91
C CYS A 134 18.34 8.50 -15.15
N LEU A 135 19.00 7.98 -14.11
CA LEU A 135 20.31 7.35 -14.20
C LEU A 135 20.24 5.85 -14.49
N GLN A 136 19.03 5.27 -14.47
CA GLN A 136 18.79 3.86 -14.73
C GLN A 136 18.71 3.56 -16.23
N LEU A 137 18.86 2.27 -16.57
CA LEU A 137 18.65 1.79 -17.94
C LEU A 137 17.16 1.46 -18.19
N PRO A 138 16.67 1.55 -19.44
CA PRO A 138 15.34 1.07 -19.81
C PRO A 138 15.11 -0.38 -19.37
N GLY A 139 13.97 -0.65 -18.71
CA GLY A 139 13.66 -1.96 -18.12
C GLY A 139 14.44 -2.30 -16.85
N PHE A 140 15.14 -1.32 -16.27
CA PHE A 140 15.92 -1.44 -15.03
C PHE A 140 15.63 -0.27 -14.06
N GLY A 141 14.37 0.17 -13.98
CA GLY A 141 13.94 1.27 -13.12
C GLY A 141 13.92 2.64 -13.79
N PHE A 142 14.27 2.75 -15.07
CA PHE A 142 14.18 4.01 -15.82
C PHE A 142 12.78 4.61 -15.83
N ASP A 143 11.74 3.77 -15.72
CA ASP A 143 10.35 4.21 -15.63
C ASP A 143 10.13 5.22 -14.51
N GLY A 144 10.86 5.14 -13.39
CA GLY A 144 10.79 6.09 -12.28
C GLY A 144 11.48 7.45 -12.53
N CYS A 145 12.03 7.68 -13.72
CA CYS A 145 12.50 9.01 -14.14
C CYS A 145 11.28 9.93 -14.39
N PRO A 146 11.24 11.16 -13.81
CA PRO A 146 10.09 12.08 -13.94
C PRO A 146 9.68 12.42 -15.39
N PHE A 147 10.57 12.23 -16.36
CA PHE A 147 10.36 12.58 -17.76
C PHE A 147 9.93 11.40 -18.64
N THR A 148 9.69 10.21 -18.08
CA THR A 148 9.18 9.09 -18.85
C THR A 148 7.71 9.26 -19.20
N GLN A 149 7.27 8.59 -20.26
CA GLN A 149 5.84 8.49 -20.59
C GLN A 149 5.06 7.81 -19.45
N PHE A 150 5.67 6.82 -18.78
CA PHE A 150 5.07 6.17 -17.62
C PHE A 150 4.72 7.17 -16.51
N MET A 151 5.66 8.04 -16.10
CA MET A 151 5.39 9.06 -15.08
C MET A 151 4.39 10.11 -15.56
N ALA A 152 4.46 10.51 -16.83
CA ALA A 152 3.51 11.45 -17.41
C ALA A 152 2.07 10.91 -17.38
N ASP A 153 1.87 9.63 -17.71
CA ASP A 153 0.55 8.98 -17.65
C ASP A 153 0.09 8.74 -16.20
N LEU A 154 1.00 8.31 -15.32
CA LEU A 154 0.71 8.09 -13.91
C LEU A 154 0.24 9.37 -13.20
N ASN A 155 0.86 10.51 -13.49
CA ASN A 155 0.56 11.81 -12.87
C ASN A 155 -0.44 12.67 -13.66
N LYS A 156 -1.12 12.10 -14.65
CA LYS A 156 -2.15 12.82 -15.40
C LYS A 156 -3.49 12.80 -14.67
N GLY A 157 -4.03 13.97 -14.36
CA GLY A 157 -5.30 14.10 -13.61
C GLY A 157 -5.13 13.75 -12.13
N ASP A 158 -6.23 13.46 -11.43
CA ASP A 158 -6.25 13.15 -10.00
C ASP A 158 -5.25 12.06 -9.63
N ASP A 159 -4.44 12.33 -8.61
CA ASP A 159 -3.45 11.39 -8.13
C ASP A 159 -4.04 10.25 -7.30
N THR A 160 -5.15 10.53 -6.63
CA THR A 160 -5.80 9.74 -5.58
C THR A 160 -7.15 9.22 -6.03
N SER A 161 -7.23 8.81 -7.31
CA SER A 161 -8.49 8.39 -7.92
C SER A 161 -9.14 7.21 -7.22
N GLY A 162 -10.47 7.22 -7.17
CA GLY A 162 -11.29 6.13 -6.63
C GLY A 162 -11.67 6.33 -5.16
N ALA A 163 -12.14 5.26 -4.53
CA ALA A 163 -12.56 5.26 -3.12
C ALA A 163 -11.44 4.89 -2.15
N ALA A 164 -10.29 4.44 -2.67
CA ALA A 164 -9.14 4.04 -1.87
C ALA A 164 -8.66 5.19 -0.98
N LYS A 165 -8.25 4.87 0.25
CA LYS A 165 -7.54 5.80 1.13
C LYS A 165 -6.05 5.75 0.84
N TYR A 166 -5.43 6.91 0.66
CA TYR A 166 -4.00 7.03 0.33
C TYR A 166 -3.20 7.48 1.55
N TYR A 167 -2.11 6.77 1.84
CA TYR A 167 -1.19 7.08 2.93
C TYR A 167 0.24 7.20 2.41
N SER A 168 0.94 8.21 2.90
CA SER A 168 2.38 8.38 2.71
C SER A 168 3.08 8.24 4.06
N ILE A 169 3.89 7.20 4.19
CA ILE A 169 4.79 6.96 5.31
C ILE A 169 6.20 7.11 4.75
N ARG A 170 7.05 7.90 5.41
CA ARG A 170 8.41 8.12 4.91
C ARG A 170 9.40 8.46 5.99
N SER A 171 10.65 8.17 5.67
CA SER A 171 11.82 8.75 6.28
C SER A 171 11.85 10.28 6.13
N ALA A 172 12.40 10.97 7.12
CA ALA A 172 12.72 12.39 7.04
C ALA A 172 13.93 12.66 6.13
N GLU A 173 14.72 11.62 5.83
CA GLU A 173 15.91 11.62 5.00
C GLU A 173 15.63 11.23 3.54
N GLU A 174 14.36 11.07 3.17
CA GLU A 174 13.96 10.77 1.78
C GLU A 174 14.48 11.79 0.77
N MET A 175 14.70 11.33 -0.46
CA MET A 175 15.02 12.23 -1.58
C MET A 175 13.78 12.88 -2.18
N ALA A 176 12.61 12.26 -2.00
CA ALA A 176 11.33 12.79 -2.44
C ALA A 176 10.29 12.69 -1.33
N ASP A 177 9.43 13.69 -1.19
CA ASP A 177 8.47 13.80 -0.08
C ASP A 177 7.25 12.85 -0.20
N GLY A 178 7.09 12.18 -1.34
CA GLY A 178 6.07 11.16 -1.59
C GLY A 178 4.63 11.67 -1.54
N ARG A 179 4.40 12.98 -1.65
CA ARG A 179 3.04 13.53 -1.62
C ARG A 179 2.31 13.31 -2.95
N LEU A 180 1.00 13.14 -2.82
CA LEU A 180 0.02 13.14 -3.92
C LEU A 180 -0.90 14.35 -3.77
N ASP A 181 -1.45 14.83 -4.89
CA ASP A 181 -2.61 15.71 -4.88
C ASP A 181 -3.89 14.93 -4.54
N GLY A 182 -5.03 15.61 -4.47
CA GLY A 182 -6.25 15.01 -3.95
C GLY A 182 -6.12 14.64 -2.48
N GLY A 183 -6.75 13.53 -2.06
CA GLY A 183 -6.90 13.14 -0.66
C GLY A 183 -5.82 12.17 -0.19
N GLN A 184 -4.90 12.63 0.67
CA GLN A 184 -3.82 11.79 1.20
C GLN A 184 -3.58 12.05 2.69
N CYS A 185 -3.45 10.98 3.49
CA CYS A 185 -2.81 11.06 4.80
C CYS A 185 -1.29 11.11 4.65
N ARG A 186 -0.68 12.20 5.12
CA ARG A 186 0.77 12.39 5.18
C ARG A 186 1.23 12.15 6.60
N VAL A 187 1.73 10.95 6.89
CA VAL A 187 2.23 10.57 8.21
C VAL A 187 3.46 11.41 8.56
N THR A 188 3.59 11.75 9.84
CA THR A 188 4.74 12.51 10.34
C THR A 188 6.04 11.81 9.94
N PRO A 189 6.98 12.49 9.24
CA PRO A 189 8.20 11.84 8.76
C PRO A 189 9.04 11.26 9.90
N ILE A 190 9.58 10.07 9.69
CA ILE A 190 10.33 9.32 10.67
C ILE A 190 11.82 9.73 10.58
N PRO A 191 12.43 10.29 11.64
CA PRO A 191 13.82 10.72 11.58
C PRO A 191 14.80 9.55 11.73
N ASN A 192 16.01 9.75 11.22
CA ASN A 192 17.14 8.82 11.29
C ASN A 192 16.79 7.43 10.73
N LEU A 193 16.20 7.38 9.54
CA LEU A 193 15.80 6.15 8.88
C LEU A 193 16.33 6.11 7.44
N ALA A 194 17.12 5.10 7.12
CA ALA A 194 17.60 4.92 5.75
C ALA A 194 16.49 4.32 4.88
N HIS A 195 16.30 4.89 3.68
CA HIS A 195 15.33 4.44 2.67
C HIS A 195 15.31 2.91 2.50
N ILE A 196 16.49 2.30 2.29
CA ILE A 196 16.58 0.88 1.98
C ILE A 196 16.07 -0.07 3.08
N VAL A 197 15.86 0.38 4.32
CA VAL A 197 15.38 -0.48 5.42
C VAL A 197 14.01 -0.10 5.95
N GLU A 198 13.33 0.89 5.36
CA GLU A 198 12.04 1.39 5.85
C GLU A 198 11.02 0.28 6.15
N PRO A 199 10.80 -0.74 5.29
CA PRO A 199 9.81 -1.80 5.59
C PRO A 199 10.12 -2.63 6.85
N SER A 200 11.39 -2.69 7.24
CA SER A 200 11.85 -3.44 8.41
C SER A 200 11.89 -2.62 9.70
N ASP A 201 11.75 -1.28 9.62
CA ASP A 201 11.73 -0.41 10.78
C ASP A 201 10.40 -0.53 11.53
N GLU A 202 10.47 -0.69 12.85
CA GLU A 202 9.28 -0.89 13.68
C GLU A 202 8.32 0.31 13.66
N ARG A 203 8.83 1.53 13.54
CA ARG A 203 8.02 2.75 13.49
C ARG A 203 7.20 2.80 12.21
N VAL A 204 7.80 2.41 11.09
CA VAL A 204 7.09 2.27 9.80
C VAL A 204 6.02 1.20 9.91
N GLN A 205 6.34 0.03 10.47
CA GLN A 205 5.37 -1.06 10.64
C GLN A 205 4.17 -0.64 11.49
N ASN A 206 4.40 0.09 12.58
CA ASN A 206 3.33 0.60 13.43
C ASN A 206 2.48 1.65 12.70
N ALA A 207 3.10 2.53 11.89
CA ALA A 207 2.38 3.47 11.04
C ALA A 207 1.54 2.77 9.96
N VAL A 208 2.01 1.66 9.39
CA VAL A 208 1.22 0.83 8.46
C VAL A 208 0.01 0.23 9.16
N VAL A 209 0.18 -0.33 10.36
CA VAL A 209 -0.94 -0.90 11.15
C VAL A 209 -1.98 0.19 11.46
N ALA A 210 -1.53 1.38 11.86
CA ALA A 210 -2.40 2.53 12.08
C ALA A 210 -3.13 2.96 10.79
N ALA A 211 -2.44 3.01 9.65
CA ALA A 211 -3.09 3.33 8.38
C ALA A 211 -4.18 2.32 7.99
N LEU A 212 -3.94 1.02 8.23
CA LEU A 212 -4.92 -0.04 7.97
C LEU A 212 -6.16 0.06 8.88
N ASP A 213 -6.03 0.58 10.10
CA ASP A 213 -7.16 0.85 11.00
C ASP A 213 -7.91 2.16 10.67
N GLY A 214 -7.39 2.94 9.72
CA GLY A 214 -7.95 4.23 9.31
C GLY A 214 -7.37 5.44 10.03
N SER A 215 -6.38 5.25 10.91
CA SER A 215 -5.69 6.33 11.62
C SER A 215 -4.68 7.05 10.74
N CYS A 216 -4.51 8.35 11.00
CA CYS A 216 -3.51 9.20 10.36
C CYS A 216 -2.67 9.91 11.42
N ASP A 217 -1.49 9.35 11.76
CA ASP A 217 -0.53 9.99 12.67
C ASP A 217 0.30 11.07 11.93
N GLY A 218 -0.40 12.12 11.51
CA GLY A 218 0.13 13.20 10.70
C GLY A 218 -0.98 14.11 10.24
N GLN A 219 -0.98 14.48 8.96
CA GLN A 219 -1.98 15.39 8.41
C GLN A 219 -2.68 14.77 7.20
N PHE A 220 -4.01 14.70 7.25
CA PHE A 220 -4.80 14.48 6.05
C PHE A 220 -4.87 15.79 5.25
N VAL A 221 -4.48 15.73 3.98
CA VAL A 221 -4.43 16.90 3.09
C VAL A 221 -5.30 16.63 1.87
N THR A 222 -5.95 17.69 1.38
CA THR A 222 -6.73 17.71 0.14
C THR A 222 -6.14 18.79 -0.78
N ASP A 223 -5.00 18.50 -1.41
CA ASP A 223 -4.37 19.42 -2.35
C ASP A 223 -5.15 19.40 -3.68
N ALA A 224 -5.24 20.52 -4.37
CA ALA A 224 -6.00 20.58 -5.62
C ALA A 224 -5.34 19.72 -6.72
N ASP A 225 -6.14 19.03 -7.52
CA ASP A 225 -5.66 18.24 -8.66
C ASP A 225 -4.75 19.08 -9.58
N GLY A 226 -3.60 18.52 -9.94
CA GLY A 226 -2.57 19.16 -10.76
C GLY A 226 -1.75 20.23 -10.05
N SER A 227 -1.88 20.39 -8.72
CA SER A 227 -1.12 21.41 -7.96
C SER A 227 0.34 21.01 -7.69
N ILE A 228 0.68 19.73 -7.86
CA ILE A 228 1.98 19.15 -7.55
C ILE A 228 2.75 18.86 -8.85
N THR A 229 4.04 19.16 -8.82
CA THR A 229 4.98 18.88 -9.92
C THR A 229 6.24 18.28 -9.35
N TRP A 230 6.92 17.42 -10.12
CA TRP A 230 8.05 16.62 -9.63
C TRP A 230 9.19 17.48 -9.04
N ASP A 231 9.43 18.68 -9.58
CA ASP A 231 10.47 19.59 -9.11
C ASP A 231 10.20 20.12 -7.69
N LYS A 232 8.94 20.09 -7.25
CA LYS A 232 8.51 20.49 -5.90
C LYS A 232 8.46 19.33 -4.92
N THR A 233 8.56 18.08 -5.38
CA THR A 233 8.50 16.89 -4.52
C THR A 233 9.87 16.38 -4.15
N VAL A 234 10.93 16.82 -4.83
CA VAL A 234 12.31 16.39 -4.57
C VAL A 234 12.97 17.35 -3.58
N PHE A 235 13.57 16.80 -2.51
CA PHE A 235 14.36 17.59 -1.59
C PHE A 235 15.71 17.98 -2.22
N PRO A 236 16.24 19.18 -1.95
CA PRO A 236 17.58 19.53 -2.40
C PRO A 236 18.59 18.50 -1.90
N ALA A 237 19.51 18.07 -2.76
CA ALA A 237 20.58 17.12 -2.41
C ALA A 237 21.45 17.57 -1.21
N ASN A 238 21.34 18.85 -0.82
CA ASN A 238 22.03 19.50 0.28
C ASN A 238 21.09 19.99 1.40
N GLY A 239 20.05 19.22 1.74
CA GLY A 239 19.17 19.50 2.88
C GLY A 239 19.87 19.41 4.24
N GLY A 240 20.74 20.38 4.55
CA GLY A 240 21.03 20.86 5.90
C GLY A 240 21.43 19.82 6.96
N ARG A 241 22.61 19.21 6.84
CA ARG A 241 23.41 18.95 8.05
C ARG A 241 23.96 20.29 8.53
N GLY A 242 23.16 21.00 9.32
CA GLY A 242 23.71 21.94 10.27
C GLY A 242 24.59 21.14 11.23
N ILE A 243 25.89 21.40 11.15
CA ILE A 243 26.84 21.12 12.23
C ILE A 243 26.50 22.02 13.42
#